data_AF-A0A2N2KZY1-F1
#
_entry.id   AF-A0A2N2KZY1-F1
#
_cell.length_a   1.000
_cell.length_b   1.000
_cell.length_c   1.000
_cell.angle_alpha   90.00
_cell.angle_beta   90.00
_cell.angle_gamma   90.00
#
_symmetry.space_group_name_H-M   'P 1'
#
loop_
_entity.id
_entity.type
_entity.pdbx_description
1 polymer ?
#
loop_
_entity_poly.entity_id
_entity_poly.type
_entity_poly.pdbx_seq_one_letter_code
_entity_poly.pdbx_strand_id
1 'polypeptide(L)'
;MWNRDRSLETQAIPVERNMKAMLLPLFIFTVLLAWLPLKAQSGEEYQYLTKYSLPDTAVALSETQLVAGQRIYRGEPFSGLAYERYPNRKLARVQSFKAGLADGPNYVWYPGGEPQMYVNYKAGRLNGRFLGWYMHGGIIYDMVINDNGYAGDYIDQDGQGYDAGVEDTEREGTDND
;
A
#
# COMPACT_ATOMS: atom_id res chain seq x y z
N MET A 1 73.80 -38.70 37.61
CA MET A 1 73.83 -37.83 36.41
C MET A 1 72.70 -38.31 35.51
N TRP A 2 71.54 -37.63 35.44
CA TRP A 2 71.22 -36.57 34.46
C TRP A 2 71.63 -37.00 33.03
N ASN A 3 70.72 -37.23 32.07
CA ASN A 3 69.75 -36.31 31.44
C ASN A 3 68.74 -37.17 30.63
N ARG A 4 67.41 -36.95 30.68
CA ARG A 4 66.57 -36.14 29.76
C ARG A 4 66.97 -36.27 28.27
N ASP A 5 66.08 -36.53 27.31
CA ASP A 5 64.73 -35.99 27.18
C ASP A 5 63.86 -36.85 26.25
N ARG A 6 62.55 -36.65 26.41
CA ARG A 6 61.43 -37.32 25.77
C ARG A 6 61.44 -37.20 24.25
N SER A 7 61.15 -38.30 23.57
CA SER A 7 60.60 -38.31 22.22
C SER A 7 59.37 -37.39 22.19
N LEU A 8 59.45 -36.32 21.40
CA LEU A 8 58.31 -35.48 21.06
C LEU A 8 57.40 -36.28 20.11
N GLU A 9 56.60 -37.18 20.68
CA GLU A 9 55.38 -37.63 20.01
C GLU A 9 54.48 -36.40 19.87
N THR A 10 54.52 -35.81 18.69
CA THR A 10 53.56 -34.79 18.29
C THR A 10 52.20 -35.48 18.22
N GLN A 11 51.42 -35.38 19.29
CA GLN A 11 50.02 -35.78 19.24
C GLN A 11 49.31 -34.86 18.24
N ALA A 12 49.05 -35.40 17.05
CA ALA A 12 48.17 -34.78 16.09
C ALA A 12 46.78 -34.66 16.73
N ILE A 13 46.34 -33.44 17.00
CA ILE A 13 44.98 -33.15 17.42
C ILE A 13 44.07 -33.59 16.26
N PRO A 14 43.12 -34.51 16.45
CA PRO A 14 42.23 -34.91 15.37
C PRO A 14 41.32 -33.73 15.03
N VAL A 15 41.55 -33.11 13.87
CA VAL A 15 40.62 -32.16 13.24
C VAL A 15 39.50 -32.97 12.61
N GLU A 16 38.69 -33.63 13.43
CA GLU A 16 37.45 -34.21 12.95
C GLU A 16 36.27 -33.79 13.81
N ARG A 17 35.30 -33.26 13.06
CA ARG A 17 33.87 -33.26 13.37
C ARG A 17 33.41 -32.14 14.29
N ASN A 18 33.13 -30.99 13.68
CA ASN A 18 31.98 -30.16 14.06
C ASN A 18 31.35 -29.38 12.89
N MET A 19 31.43 -29.87 11.65
CA MET A 19 30.68 -29.28 10.54
C MET A 19 29.15 -29.43 10.69
N LYS A 20 28.69 -30.33 11.58
CA LYS A 20 27.26 -30.50 11.92
C LYS A 20 26.74 -29.47 12.93
N ALA A 21 27.60 -28.88 13.77
CA ALA A 21 27.20 -27.92 14.80
C ALA A 21 27.09 -26.47 14.26
N MET A 22 27.75 -26.16 13.15
CA MET A 22 27.72 -24.83 12.52
C MET A 22 26.67 -24.70 11.40
N LEU A 23 26.17 -25.82 10.86
CA LEU A 23 25.10 -25.83 9.85
C LEU A 23 23.68 -25.72 10.47
N LEU A 24 23.50 -26.15 11.73
CA LEU A 24 22.21 -26.11 12.42
C LEU A 24 21.69 -24.67 12.69
N PRO A 25 22.51 -23.66 13.10
CA PRO A 25 22.02 -22.29 13.26
C PRO A 25 21.80 -21.56 11.92
N LEU A 26 22.46 -21.97 10.83
CA LEU A 26 22.24 -21.41 9.49
C LEU A 26 20.90 -21.86 8.88
N PHE A 27 20.46 -23.08 9.20
CA PHE A 27 19.16 -23.60 8.78
C PHE A 27 18.00 -22.96 9.56
N ILE A 28 18.19 -22.66 10.85
CA ILE A 28 17.20 -21.95 11.66
C ILE A 28 17.05 -20.49 11.19
N PHE A 29 18.15 -19.82 10.82
CA PHE A 29 18.13 -18.45 10.32
C PHE A 29 17.46 -18.30 8.93
N THR A 30 17.61 -19.30 8.05
CA THR A 30 16.95 -19.33 6.74
C THR A 30 15.46 -19.66 6.82
N VAL A 31 15.05 -20.54 7.75
CA VAL A 31 13.62 -20.78 8.02
C VAL A 31 12.97 -19.57 8.70
N LEU A 32 13.69 -18.80 9.52
CA LEU A 32 13.18 -17.56 10.14
C LEU A 32 12.92 -16.43 9.13
N LEU A 33 13.73 -16.30 8.07
CA LEU A 33 13.51 -15.31 7.01
C LEU A 33 12.36 -15.69 6.06
N ALA A 34 12.06 -16.98 5.90
CA ALA A 34 10.97 -17.47 5.06
C ALA A 34 9.56 -17.23 5.65
N TRP A 35 9.47 -16.74 6.89
CA TRP A 35 8.22 -16.36 7.56
C TRP A 35 8.04 -14.84 7.69
N LEU A 36 8.79 -14.03 6.94
CA LEU A 36 8.39 -12.63 6.76
C LEU A 36 7.07 -12.63 5.98
N PRO A 37 5.94 -12.26 6.60
CA PRO A 37 4.66 -12.29 5.92
C PRO A 37 4.73 -11.30 4.76
N LEU A 38 4.37 -11.78 3.56
CA LEU A 38 4.22 -11.00 2.32
C LEU A 38 3.38 -9.70 2.49
N LYS A 39 2.67 -9.58 3.62
CA LYS A 39 1.91 -8.40 4.05
C LYS A 39 2.72 -7.12 4.21
N ALA A 40 4.05 -7.19 4.40
CA ALA A 40 4.88 -5.99 4.52
C ALA A 40 4.90 -5.13 3.23
N GLN A 41 4.52 -5.71 2.08
CA GLN A 41 4.61 -5.03 0.78
C GLN A 41 3.39 -4.16 0.43
N SER A 42 2.29 -4.25 1.17
CA SER A 42 1.00 -3.68 0.74
C SER A 42 0.71 -2.24 1.18
N GLY A 43 1.52 -1.65 2.07
CA GLY A 43 1.30 -0.30 2.63
C GLY A 43 0.17 -0.21 3.67
N GLU A 44 0.07 0.94 4.35
CA GLU A 44 -0.89 1.18 5.43
C GLU A 44 -2.35 1.19 4.94
N GLU A 45 -2.61 1.81 3.78
CA GLU A 45 -3.93 1.91 3.18
C GLU A 45 -4.53 0.54 2.87
N TYR A 46 -3.73 -0.41 2.37
CA TYR A 46 -4.21 -1.77 2.15
C TYR A 46 -4.66 -2.40 3.46
N GLN A 47 -3.85 -2.29 4.52
CA GLN A 47 -4.19 -2.84 5.83
C GLN A 47 -5.45 -2.20 6.42
N TYR A 48 -5.63 -0.88 6.24
CA TYR A 48 -6.87 -0.19 6.57
C TYR A 48 -8.06 -0.80 5.82
N LEU A 49 -7.96 -0.97 4.51
CA LEU A 49 -9.05 -1.48 3.68
C LEU A 49 -9.40 -2.95 3.93
N THR A 50 -8.48 -3.77 4.44
CA THR A 50 -8.80 -5.14 4.88
C THR A 50 -9.69 -5.18 6.13
N LYS A 51 -9.69 -4.11 6.92
CA LYS A 51 -10.47 -3.97 8.17
C LYS A 51 -11.59 -2.97 8.03
N TYR A 52 -11.84 -2.48 6.81
CA TYR A 52 -12.81 -1.44 6.57
C TYR A 52 -14.22 -1.91 6.97
N SER A 53 -14.87 -1.08 7.77
CA SER A 53 -16.28 -1.25 8.13
C SER A 53 -17.07 -0.10 7.53
N LEU A 54 -18.11 -0.44 6.78
CA LEU A 54 -19.01 0.54 6.21
C LEU A 54 -19.81 1.23 7.34
N PRO A 55 -19.82 2.57 7.43
CA PRO A 55 -20.66 3.29 8.40
C PRO A 55 -22.15 3.10 8.14
N ASP A 56 -22.97 3.10 9.19
CA ASP A 56 -24.44 2.98 9.09
C ASP A 56 -25.11 4.16 8.35
N THR A 57 -24.39 5.29 8.23
CA THR A 57 -24.83 6.46 7.48
C THR A 57 -24.66 6.31 5.96
N ALA A 58 -24.00 5.25 5.49
CA ALA A 58 -23.75 5.04 4.08
C ALA A 58 -25.02 4.59 3.34
N VAL A 59 -25.21 5.10 2.13
CA VAL A 59 -26.39 4.85 1.28
C VAL A 59 -26.01 3.91 0.13
N ALA A 60 -26.91 3.02 -0.30
CA ALA A 60 -26.62 2.21 -1.48
C ALA A 60 -26.52 3.11 -2.72
N LEU A 61 -25.50 2.95 -3.55
CA LEU A 61 -25.30 3.80 -4.73
C LEU A 61 -26.48 3.71 -5.71
N SER A 62 -27.17 2.58 -5.73
CA SER A 62 -28.42 2.35 -6.48
C SER A 62 -29.62 3.18 -6.00
N GLU A 63 -29.60 3.67 -4.76
CA GLU A 63 -30.64 4.57 -4.23
C GLU A 63 -30.38 6.04 -4.59
N THR A 64 -29.19 6.34 -5.11
CA THR A 64 -28.85 7.66 -5.64
C THR A 64 -29.15 7.71 -7.14
N GLN A 65 -29.45 8.91 -7.64
CA GLN A 65 -29.67 9.17 -9.05
C GLN A 65 -28.51 10.00 -9.59
N LEU A 66 -28.04 9.71 -10.81
CA LEU A 66 -27.08 10.56 -11.49
C LEU A 66 -27.84 11.55 -12.39
N VAL A 67 -27.80 12.83 -12.05
CA VAL A 67 -28.48 13.90 -12.80
C VAL A 67 -27.46 14.98 -13.12
N ALA A 68 -27.22 15.23 -14.41
CA ALA A 68 -26.26 16.23 -14.89
C ALA A 68 -24.86 16.12 -14.22
N GLY A 69 -24.38 14.88 -14.01
CA GLY A 69 -23.07 14.62 -13.39
C GLY A 69 -23.04 14.68 -11.86
N GLN A 70 -24.15 15.02 -11.21
CA GLN A 70 -24.27 15.03 -9.75
C GLN A 70 -25.04 13.82 -9.24
N ARG A 71 -24.62 13.27 -8.11
CA ARG A 71 -25.41 12.30 -7.33
C ARG A 71 -26.47 13.02 -6.54
N ILE A 72 -27.71 12.64 -6.76
CA ILE A 72 -28.90 13.14 -6.06
C ILE A 72 -29.43 12.02 -5.17
N TYR A 73 -29.78 12.34 -3.93
CA TYR A 73 -30.43 11.42 -3.00
C TYR A 73 -31.58 12.15 -2.33
N ARG A 74 -32.79 11.57 -2.40
CA ARG A 74 -34.03 12.17 -1.87
C ARG A 74 -34.31 13.59 -2.39
N GLY A 75 -33.99 13.83 -3.66
CA GLY A 75 -34.24 15.11 -4.34
C GLY A 75 -33.15 16.17 -4.18
N GLU A 76 -32.13 15.92 -3.34
CA GLU A 76 -31.07 16.89 -3.04
C GLU A 76 -29.68 16.36 -3.46
N PRO A 77 -28.72 17.26 -3.76
CA PRO A 77 -27.33 16.86 -3.99
C PRO A 77 -26.76 16.06 -2.81
N PHE A 78 -26.34 14.83 -3.08
CA PHE A 78 -25.92 13.89 -2.06
C PHE A 78 -24.59 14.29 -1.43
N SER A 79 -24.52 14.22 -0.10
CA SER A 79 -23.27 14.36 0.65
C SER A 79 -23.17 13.22 1.66
N GLY A 80 -22.07 12.48 1.62
CA GLY A 80 -21.85 11.28 2.43
C GLY A 80 -21.23 10.14 1.63
N LEU A 81 -21.26 8.94 2.21
CA LEU A 81 -20.73 7.73 1.59
C LEU A 81 -21.83 6.99 0.84
N ALA A 82 -21.57 6.60 -0.39
CA ALA A 82 -22.38 5.65 -1.13
C ALA A 82 -21.61 4.36 -1.40
N TYR A 83 -22.30 3.22 -1.43
CA TYR A 83 -21.65 1.92 -1.57
C TYR A 83 -22.33 0.99 -2.57
N GLU A 84 -21.58 0.04 -3.09
CA GLU A 84 -22.06 -1.08 -3.89
C GLU A 84 -21.55 -2.40 -3.31
N ARG A 85 -22.33 -3.46 -3.49
CA ARG A 85 -21.98 -4.82 -3.09
C ARG A 85 -22.03 -5.76 -4.27
N TYR A 86 -21.17 -6.76 -4.26
CA TYR A 86 -21.28 -7.89 -5.15
C TYR A 86 -22.51 -8.74 -4.81
N PRO A 87 -22.96 -9.63 -5.71
CA PRO A 87 -24.04 -10.59 -5.43
C PRO A 87 -23.77 -11.47 -4.19
N ASN A 88 -22.49 -11.71 -3.87
CA ASN A 88 -22.08 -12.44 -2.66
C ASN A 88 -22.14 -11.61 -1.36
N ARG A 89 -22.72 -10.40 -1.43
CA ARG A 89 -22.90 -9.41 -0.34
C ARG A 89 -21.61 -8.76 0.19
N LYS A 90 -20.43 -9.11 -0.33
CA LYS A 90 -19.18 -8.40 -0.02
C LYS A 90 -19.20 -7.01 -0.64
N LEU A 91 -18.51 -6.07 0.01
CA LEU A 91 -18.33 -4.72 -0.54
C LEU A 91 -17.61 -4.81 -1.88
N ALA A 92 -18.14 -4.10 -2.87
CA ALA A 92 -17.50 -3.91 -4.17
C ALA A 92 -16.86 -2.53 -4.25
N ARG A 93 -17.59 -1.52 -3.77
CA ARG A 93 -17.17 -0.12 -3.84
C ARG A 93 -17.73 0.70 -2.69
N VAL A 94 -16.98 1.70 -2.26
CA VAL A 94 -17.44 2.80 -1.40
C VAL A 94 -16.90 4.11 -1.96
N GLN A 95 -17.75 5.11 -2.13
CA GLN A 95 -17.39 6.40 -2.71
C GLN A 95 -17.94 7.54 -1.85
N SER A 96 -17.09 8.53 -1.59
CA SER A 96 -17.45 9.75 -0.88
C SER A 96 -17.95 10.83 -1.84
N PHE A 97 -19.01 11.52 -1.42
CA PHE A 97 -19.63 12.62 -2.15
C PHE A 97 -19.81 13.85 -1.27
N LYS A 98 -19.72 15.02 -1.89
CA LYS A 98 -20.04 16.32 -1.31
C LYS A 98 -20.77 17.17 -2.34
N ALA A 99 -21.94 17.69 -1.99
CA ALA A 99 -22.80 18.46 -2.88
C ALA A 99 -23.01 17.78 -4.26
N GLY A 100 -23.21 16.46 -4.25
CA GLY A 100 -23.44 15.63 -5.43
C GLY A 100 -22.20 15.28 -6.24
N LEU A 101 -21.03 15.84 -5.94
CA LEU A 101 -19.77 15.54 -6.64
C LEU A 101 -18.93 14.56 -5.82
N ALA A 102 -18.14 13.72 -6.50
CA ALA A 102 -17.17 12.86 -5.83
C ALA A 102 -16.14 13.74 -5.09
N ASP A 103 -15.99 13.55 -3.79
CA ASP A 103 -15.14 14.38 -2.94
C ASP A 103 -14.69 13.56 -1.73
N GLY A 104 -13.38 13.32 -1.64
CA GLY A 104 -12.76 12.40 -0.72
C GLY A 104 -12.54 10.99 -1.31
N PRO A 105 -12.47 9.96 -0.45
CA PRO A 105 -12.01 8.65 -0.85
C PRO A 105 -13.01 7.87 -1.71
N ASN A 106 -12.48 7.07 -2.63
CA ASN A 106 -13.17 6.01 -3.33
C ASN A 106 -12.34 4.71 -3.19
N TYR A 107 -12.99 3.67 -2.67
CA TYR A 107 -12.41 2.38 -2.37
C TYR A 107 -13.06 1.32 -3.23
N VAL A 108 -12.26 0.40 -3.76
CA VAL A 108 -12.72 -0.75 -4.56
C VAL A 108 -12.10 -2.02 -3.99
N TRP A 109 -12.89 -3.07 -3.92
CA TRP A 109 -12.45 -4.41 -3.50
C TRP A 109 -12.71 -5.41 -4.61
N TYR A 110 -11.89 -6.46 -4.67
CA TYR A 110 -12.17 -7.63 -5.49
C TYR A 110 -13.39 -8.39 -4.98
N PRO A 111 -14.01 -9.29 -5.78
CA PRO A 111 -15.12 -10.13 -5.34
C PRO A 111 -14.82 -11.01 -4.11
N GLY A 112 -13.54 -11.31 -3.86
CA GLY A 112 -13.08 -12.02 -2.66
C GLY A 112 -13.07 -11.16 -1.39
N GLY A 113 -13.20 -9.83 -1.51
CA GLY A 113 -13.17 -8.87 -0.41
C GLY A 113 -11.77 -8.30 -0.13
N GLU A 114 -10.77 -8.67 -0.91
CA GLU A 114 -9.43 -8.08 -0.84
C GLU A 114 -9.44 -6.68 -1.46
N PRO A 115 -8.72 -5.69 -0.89
CA PRO A 115 -8.59 -4.37 -1.48
C PRO A 115 -8.01 -4.43 -2.89
N GLN A 116 -8.63 -3.69 -3.81
CA GLN A 116 -8.21 -3.59 -5.21
C GLN A 116 -7.65 -2.21 -5.52
N MET A 117 -8.31 -1.16 -5.06
CA MET A 117 -7.96 0.21 -5.42
C MET A 117 -8.38 1.21 -4.35
N TYR A 118 -7.57 2.23 -4.17
CA TYR A 118 -7.91 3.44 -3.45
C TYR A 118 -7.59 4.64 -4.33
N VAL A 119 -8.50 5.59 -4.36
CA VAL A 119 -8.29 6.85 -5.06
C VAL A 119 -8.99 7.99 -4.35
N ASN A 120 -8.38 9.17 -4.36
CA ASN A 120 -8.98 10.37 -3.79
C ASN A 120 -9.52 11.31 -4.89
N TYR A 121 -10.68 11.89 -4.62
CA TYR A 121 -11.31 12.89 -5.47
C TYR A 121 -11.45 14.23 -4.73
N LYS A 122 -11.49 15.32 -5.50
CA LYS A 122 -11.83 16.66 -5.02
C LYS A 122 -12.71 17.34 -6.06
N ALA A 123 -13.89 17.79 -5.64
CA ALA A 123 -14.86 18.45 -6.53
C ALA A 123 -15.09 17.71 -7.87
N GLY A 124 -15.20 16.38 -7.83
CA GLY A 124 -15.46 15.53 -8.98
C GLY A 124 -14.24 15.12 -9.81
N ARG A 125 -13.03 15.58 -9.47
CA ARG A 125 -11.79 15.28 -10.21
C ARG A 125 -10.86 14.44 -9.35
N LEU A 126 -10.03 13.62 -10.00
CA LEU A 126 -8.95 12.90 -9.33
C LEU A 126 -7.97 13.91 -8.74
N ASN A 127 -7.73 13.83 -7.43
CA ASN A 127 -6.80 14.71 -6.74
C ASN A 127 -6.30 14.02 -5.47
N GLY A 128 -4.99 13.85 -5.35
CA GLY A 128 -4.31 13.11 -4.31
C GLY A 128 -3.85 11.73 -4.75
N ARG A 129 -3.72 10.82 -3.78
CA ARG A 129 -3.12 9.50 -3.98
C ARG A 129 -4.02 8.56 -4.79
N PHE A 130 -3.39 7.76 -5.64
CA PHE A 130 -3.98 6.68 -6.42
C PHE A 130 -3.18 5.40 -6.19
N LEU A 131 -3.80 4.43 -5.52
CA LEU A 131 -3.23 3.13 -5.19
C LEU A 131 -3.98 2.00 -5.88
N GLY A 132 -3.24 1.04 -6.42
CA GLY A 132 -3.76 -0.21 -6.94
C GLY A 132 -3.02 -1.41 -6.36
N TRP A 133 -3.73 -2.49 -6.07
CA TRP A 133 -3.15 -3.73 -5.55
C TRP A 133 -3.63 -4.96 -6.31
N TYR A 134 -2.76 -5.96 -6.41
CA TYR A 134 -3.15 -7.33 -6.73
C TYR A 134 -3.94 -7.93 -5.56
N MET A 135 -4.71 -8.99 -5.80
CA MET A 135 -5.51 -9.67 -4.78
C MET A 135 -4.69 -10.06 -3.52
N HIS A 136 -3.42 -10.43 -3.69
CA HIS A 136 -2.51 -10.80 -2.60
C HIS A 136 -1.84 -9.61 -1.90
N GLY A 137 -2.18 -8.37 -2.27
CA GLY A 137 -1.70 -7.14 -1.64
C GLY A 137 -0.42 -6.56 -2.23
N GLY A 138 0.16 -7.16 -3.28
CA GLY A 138 1.26 -6.54 -4.03
C GLY A 138 0.80 -5.26 -4.71
N ILE A 139 1.59 -4.18 -4.62
CA ILE A 139 1.28 -2.89 -5.24
C ILE A 139 1.38 -3.02 -6.77
N ILE A 140 0.38 -2.48 -7.47
CA ILE A 140 0.35 -2.31 -8.93
C ILE A 140 0.72 -0.87 -9.28
N TYR A 141 0.11 0.11 -8.59
CA TYR A 141 0.35 1.54 -8.79
C TYR A 141 0.38 2.25 -7.43
N ASP A 142 1.27 3.23 -7.30
CA ASP A 142 1.29 4.20 -6.22
C ASP A 142 1.71 5.57 -6.76
N MET A 143 0.72 6.42 -7.02
CA MET A 143 0.90 7.69 -7.71
C MET A 143 0.21 8.83 -6.97
N VAL A 144 0.72 10.05 -7.10
CA VAL A 144 0.02 11.29 -6.77
C VAL A 144 -0.57 11.87 -8.04
N ILE A 145 -1.84 12.26 -8.04
CA ILE A 145 -2.45 13.01 -9.14
C ILE A 145 -2.87 14.38 -8.61
N ASN A 146 -2.41 15.47 -9.23
CA ASN A 146 -2.84 16.82 -8.85
C ASN A 146 -3.98 17.36 -9.73
N ASP A 147 -4.51 18.54 -9.39
CA ASP A 147 -5.65 19.17 -10.09
C ASP A 147 -5.38 19.44 -11.57
N ASN A 148 -4.10 19.51 -11.97
CA ASN A 148 -3.66 19.74 -13.34
C ASN A 148 -3.52 18.44 -14.14
N GLY A 149 -3.81 17.29 -13.52
CA GLY A 149 -3.72 15.97 -14.15
C GLY A 149 -2.30 15.40 -14.23
N TYR A 150 -1.30 16.07 -13.64
CA TYR A 150 0.04 15.51 -13.53
C TYR A 150 0.02 14.36 -12.53
N ALA A 151 0.51 13.20 -12.99
CA ALA A 151 0.77 12.05 -12.15
C ALA A 151 2.28 12.00 -11.83
N GLY A 152 2.62 12.01 -10.54
CA GLY A 152 3.97 11.73 -10.06
C GLY A 152 4.02 10.38 -9.35
N ASP A 153 5.13 9.67 -9.46
CA ASP A 153 5.34 8.42 -8.71
C ASP A 153 5.59 8.76 -7.23
N TYR A 154 4.90 8.08 -6.31
CA TYR A 154 5.21 8.16 -4.87
C TYR A 154 6.40 7.28 -4.48
N ILE A 155 6.88 6.45 -5.40
CA ILE A 155 7.97 5.49 -5.17
C ILE A 155 9.27 6.09 -5.73
N ASP A 156 9.86 7.00 -4.97
CA ASP A 156 11.28 7.27 -5.00
C ASP A 156 12.02 5.94 -4.73
N GLN A 157 13.13 5.67 -5.44
CA GLN A 157 13.93 4.44 -5.24
C GLN A 157 14.45 4.25 -3.80
N ASP A 158 14.26 5.24 -2.93
CA ASP A 158 14.74 5.29 -1.54
C ASP A 158 13.62 5.38 -0.48
N GLY A 159 12.34 5.28 -0.88
CA GLY A 159 11.22 5.11 0.06
C GLY A 159 10.87 6.34 0.91
N GLN A 160 11.13 7.56 0.43
CA GLN A 160 10.73 8.81 1.07
C GLN A 160 9.76 9.53 0.13
N GLY A 161 8.45 9.40 0.38
CA GLY A 161 7.43 9.92 -0.53
C GLY A 161 7.47 11.45 -0.70
N TYR A 162 7.13 11.92 -1.89
CA TYR A 162 7.01 13.33 -2.26
C TYR A 162 5.99 14.11 -1.41
N ASP A 163 6.44 15.24 -0.85
CA ASP A 163 5.60 16.29 -0.28
C ASP A 163 4.92 17.08 -1.42
N ALA A 164 3.62 16.94 -1.56
CA ALA A 164 2.80 17.60 -2.58
C ALA A 164 2.56 19.10 -2.27
N GLY A 165 3.62 19.81 -1.89
CA GLY A 165 3.58 21.17 -1.36
C GLY A 165 4.44 22.19 -2.11
N VAL A 166 4.98 21.89 -3.29
CA VAL A 166 5.73 22.89 -4.07
C VAL A 166 4.92 23.33 -5.28
N GLU A 167 4.28 24.49 -5.12
CA GLU A 167 3.98 25.41 -6.21
C GLU A 167 5.30 25.64 -6.97
N ASP A 168 5.45 25.01 -8.14
CA ASP A 168 6.42 25.47 -9.13
C ASP A 168 5.88 26.81 -9.66
N THR A 169 6.08 27.88 -8.89
CA THR A 169 6.20 29.20 -9.49
C THR A 169 7.47 29.13 -10.32
N GLU A 170 7.32 28.75 -11.59
CA GLU A 170 8.37 28.91 -12.59
C GLU A 170 8.89 30.35 -12.46
N ARG A 171 10.10 30.43 -11.93
CA ARG A 171 10.91 31.63 -11.92
C ARG A 171 11.15 31.96 -13.38
N GLU A 172 10.30 32.80 -13.96
CA GLU A 172 10.60 33.45 -15.22
C GLU A 172 11.96 34.12 -15.06
N GLY A 173 12.96 33.56 -15.75
CA GLY A 173 14.21 34.24 -15.98
C GLY A 173 13.83 35.49 -16.77
N THR A 174 13.84 36.64 -16.08
CA THR A 174 13.91 37.93 -16.74
C THR A 174 15.25 37.97 -17.47
N ASP A 175 15.25 37.58 -18.74
CA ASP A 175 16.32 37.93 -19.67
C ASP A 175 16.19 39.43 -19.94
N ASN A 176 16.82 40.22 -19.07
CA ASN A 176 17.08 41.64 -19.29
C ASN A 176 18.48 41.80 -19.90
N ASP A 177 18.48 42.55 -21.00
CA ASP A 177 19.58 43.29 -21.68
C ASP A 177 20.67 42.52 -22.44
#